data_AF-A0A317GGA8-F1
#
_entry.id   AF-A0A317GGA8-F1
#
_cell.length_a   1.000
_cell.length_b   1.000
_cell.length_c   1.000
_cell.angle_alpha   90.00
_cell.angle_beta   90.00
_cell.angle_gamma   90.00
#
_symmetry.space_group_name_H-M   'P 1'
#
loop_
_entity.id
_entity.type
_entity.pdbx_description
1 polymer ?
#
loop_
_entity_poly.entity_id
_entity_poly.type
_entity_poly.pdbx_seq_one_letter_code
_entity_poly.pdbx_strand_id
1 'polypeptide(L)'
;MKKEIKIIRQILKDYARIKEDLELLNTRESLISNPTAEVTVNHSNLNHAENKFVHHADLSNRLYRIETAIDKIDNQRYQTILCEYIVNKKYKRQELCDLYKISLRNFNRLKNQALVEFAKNYDINLLSDETKNSLAHN
;
A
#
# COMPACT_ATOMS: atom_id res chain seq x y z
N MET A 1 8.68 8.61 16.81
CA MET A 1 8.58 9.34 15.50
C MET A 1 9.35 8.74 14.33
N LYS A 2 10.71 8.85 14.24
CA LYS A 2 11.44 8.38 13.02
C LYS A 2 11.24 6.88 12.74
N LYS A 3 11.02 6.08 13.78
CA LYS A 3 10.79 4.63 13.67
C LYS A 3 9.37 4.31 13.16
N GLU A 4 8.28 4.86 13.73
CA GLU A 4 6.92 4.56 13.22
C GLU A 4 6.72 5.06 11.79
N ILE A 5 7.19 6.26 11.46
CA ILE A 5 7.09 6.80 10.08
C ILE A 5 7.87 5.93 9.08
N LYS A 6 8.94 5.25 9.52
CA LYS A 6 9.64 4.26 8.67
C LYS A 6 8.79 3.01 8.47
N ILE A 7 8.13 2.51 9.52
CA ILE A 7 7.23 1.35 9.45
C ILE A 7 6.05 1.63 8.52
N ILE A 8 5.37 2.76 8.68
CA ILE A 8 4.24 3.16 7.83
C ILE A 8 4.67 3.25 6.36
N ARG A 9 5.83 3.87 6.09
CA ARG A 9 6.37 3.93 4.73
C ARG A 9 6.74 2.56 4.18
N GLN A 10 7.19 1.63 5.04
CA GLN A 10 7.47 0.27 4.61
C GLN A 10 6.18 -0.46 4.24
N ILE A 11 5.12 -0.33 5.03
CA ILE A 11 3.79 -0.89 4.71
C ILE A 11 3.31 -0.40 3.35
N LEU A 12 3.43 0.91 3.07
CA LEU A 12 3.02 1.48 1.78
C LEU A 12 3.91 1.03 0.59
N LYS A 13 5.18 0.72 0.84
CA LYS A 13 6.06 0.15 -0.19
C LYS A 13 5.74 -1.32 -0.44
N ASP A 14 5.48 -2.07 0.62
CA ASP A 14 5.06 -3.46 0.53
C ASP A 14 3.74 -3.54 -0.25
N TYR A 15 2.81 -2.61 -0.01
CA TYR A 15 1.58 -2.47 -0.80
C TYR A 15 1.86 -2.32 -2.31
N ALA A 16 2.75 -1.40 -2.69
CA ALA A 16 3.12 -1.21 -4.10
C ALA A 16 3.66 -2.51 -4.73
N ARG A 17 4.52 -3.22 -4.00
CA ARG A 17 5.10 -4.49 -4.45
C ARG A 17 4.07 -5.60 -4.56
N ILE A 18 3.22 -5.76 -3.54
CA ILE A 18 2.18 -6.79 -3.51
C ILE A 18 1.20 -6.58 -4.68
N LYS A 19 0.86 -5.33 -5.00
CA LYS A 19 0.02 -5.00 -6.14
C LYS A 19 0.64 -5.44 -7.47
N GLU A 20 1.93 -5.15 -7.67
CA GLU A 20 2.69 -5.59 -8.85
C GLU A 20 2.81 -7.12 -8.93
N ASP A 21 3.10 -7.78 -7.80
CA ASP A 21 3.21 -9.25 -7.72
C ASP A 21 1.87 -9.93 -8.06
N LEU A 22 0.74 -9.39 -7.59
CA LEU A 22 -0.59 -9.90 -7.90
C LEU A 22 -0.97 -9.68 -9.38
N GLU A 23 -0.63 -8.53 -9.97
CA GLU A 23 -0.81 -8.30 -11.41
C GLU A 23 0.02 -9.29 -12.24
N LEU A 24 1.26 -9.59 -11.82
CA LEU A 24 2.13 -10.58 -12.45
C LEU A 24 1.60 -12.02 -12.30
N LEU A 25 0.99 -12.36 -11.17
CA LEU A 25 0.36 -13.66 -10.96
C LEU A 25 -0.89 -13.82 -11.84
N ASN A 26 -1.78 -12.83 -11.85
CA ASN A 26 -2.99 -12.83 -12.68
C ASN A 26 -2.66 -12.91 -14.19
N THR A 27 -1.63 -12.18 -14.64
CA THR A 27 -1.18 -12.27 -16.04
C THR A 27 -0.56 -13.63 -16.38
N ARG A 28 0.19 -14.24 -15.45
CA ARG A 28 0.70 -15.61 -15.62
C ARG A 28 -0.41 -16.65 -15.66
N GLU A 29 -1.41 -16.56 -14.80
CA GLU A 29 -2.57 -17.47 -14.81
C GLU A 29 -3.42 -17.32 -16.09
N SER A 30 -3.53 -16.09 -16.61
CA SER A 30 -4.17 -15.82 -17.91
C SER A 30 -3.40 -16.44 -19.07
N LEU A 31 -2.06 -16.52 -19.01
CA LEU A 31 -1.23 -17.17 -20.04
C LEU A 31 -1.30 -18.71 -19.97
N ILE A 32 -1.61 -19.27 -18.81
CA ILE A 32 -1.77 -20.71 -18.59
C ILE A 32 -3.19 -21.19 -18.97
N SER A 33 -4.14 -20.27 -19.11
CA SER A 33 -5.54 -20.56 -19.47
C SER A 33 -5.79 -20.87 -20.95
N ASN A 34 -4.75 -21.21 -21.73
CA ASN A 34 -4.90 -21.90 -23.02
C ASN A 34 -4.71 -23.41 -22.80
N PRO A 35 -5.79 -24.19 -22.64
CA PRO A 35 -5.68 -25.61 -22.36
C PRO A 35 -5.47 -26.35 -23.69
N THR A 36 -4.23 -26.57 -24.08
CA THR A 36 -3.94 -27.76 -24.88
C THR A 36 -3.95 -28.93 -23.90
N ALA A 37 -5.12 -29.56 -23.80
CA ALA A 37 -5.38 -30.67 -22.91
C ALA A 37 -4.50 -31.87 -23.28
N GLU A 38 -3.47 -32.13 -22.47
CA GLU A 38 -2.90 -33.45 -22.24
C GLU A 38 -2.28 -33.45 -20.83
N VAL A 39 -3.15 -33.52 -19.81
CA VAL A 39 -2.74 -33.66 -18.41
C VAL A 39 -2.81 -35.13 -18.05
N THR A 40 -1.65 -35.78 -18.10
CA THR A 40 -1.39 -36.97 -17.29
C THR A 40 -1.42 -36.56 -15.82
N VAL A 41 -2.30 -37.21 -15.06
CA VAL A 41 -2.57 -36.92 -13.66
C VAL A 41 -1.40 -37.44 -12.81
N ASN A 42 -0.50 -36.54 -12.42
CA ASN A 42 0.51 -36.81 -11.39
C ASN A 42 0.10 -36.14 -10.07
N HIS A 43 -0.29 -36.97 -9.10
CA HIS A 43 -0.85 -36.59 -7.78
C HIS A 43 0.18 -36.03 -6.76
N SER A 44 1.26 -35.39 -7.19
CA SER A 44 2.31 -34.86 -6.30
C SER A 44 2.28 -33.34 -6.03
N ASN A 45 1.33 -32.61 -6.63
CA ASN A 45 1.31 -31.14 -6.62
C ASN A 45 0.24 -30.46 -5.72
N LEU A 46 -0.56 -31.21 -4.96
CA LEU A 46 -1.62 -30.64 -4.11
C LEU A 46 -1.08 -29.62 -3.10
N ASN A 47 0.00 -29.96 -2.37
CA ASN A 47 0.58 -29.08 -1.36
C ASN A 47 1.16 -27.77 -1.92
N HIS A 48 1.57 -27.76 -3.19
CA HIS A 48 2.15 -26.57 -3.82
C HIS A 48 1.07 -25.63 -4.37
N ALA A 49 -0.05 -26.18 -4.84
CA ALA A 49 -1.21 -25.38 -5.24
C ALA A 49 -1.92 -24.76 -4.04
N GLU A 50 -2.14 -25.52 -2.97
CA GLU A 50 -2.79 -25.03 -1.73
C GLU A 50 -1.98 -23.89 -1.08
N ASN A 51 -0.66 -24.02 -0.98
CA ASN A 51 0.20 -22.95 -0.47
C ASN A 51 0.15 -21.67 -1.34
N LYS A 52 0.00 -21.80 -2.67
CA LYS A 52 -0.18 -20.65 -3.57
C LYS A 52 -1.50 -19.94 -3.31
N PHE A 53 -2.60 -20.67 -3.15
CA PHE A 53 -3.91 -20.09 -2.85
C PHE A 53 -3.95 -19.39 -1.49
N VAL A 54 -3.36 -20.00 -0.45
CA VAL A 54 -3.25 -19.39 0.88
C VAL A 54 -2.40 -18.11 0.82
N HIS A 55 -1.26 -18.15 0.12
CA HIS A 55 -0.41 -16.98 -0.07
C HIS A 55 -1.12 -15.86 -0.85
N HIS A 56 -1.85 -16.21 -1.92
CA HIS A 56 -2.64 -15.25 -2.69
C HIS A 56 -3.74 -14.60 -1.83
N ALA A 57 -4.44 -15.38 -1.00
CA ALA A 57 -5.47 -14.89 -0.10
C ALA A 57 -4.92 -13.94 0.97
N ASP A 58 -3.76 -14.27 1.57
CA ASP A 58 -3.10 -13.41 2.57
C ASP A 58 -2.65 -12.07 1.96
N LEU A 59 -2.04 -12.11 0.77
CA LEU A 59 -1.65 -10.90 0.03
C LEU A 59 -2.87 -10.03 -0.31
N SER A 60 -3.95 -10.64 -0.80
CA SER A 60 -5.18 -9.94 -1.15
C SER A 60 -5.84 -9.29 0.07
N ASN A 61 -5.87 -9.98 1.20
CA ASN A 61 -6.40 -9.45 2.46
C ASN A 61 -5.56 -8.26 2.96
N ARG A 62 -4.23 -8.36 2.87
CA ARG A 62 -3.33 -7.25 3.23
C ARG A 62 -3.53 -6.04 2.32
N LEU A 63 -3.72 -6.26 1.02
CA LEU A 63 -4.04 -5.20 0.05
C LEU A 63 -5.36 -4.50 0.43
N TYR A 64 -6.42 -5.28 0.62
CA TYR A 64 -7.75 -4.79 0.97
C TYR A 64 -7.75 -3.92 2.23
N ARG A 65 -7.01 -4.32 3.28
CA ARG A 65 -6.87 -3.53 4.50
C ARG A 65 -6.19 -2.19 4.25
N ILE A 66 -5.17 -2.15 3.39
CA ILE A 66 -4.44 -0.92 3.08
C ILE A 66 -5.32 0.03 2.25
N GLU A 67 -6.01 -0.49 1.24
CA GLU A 67 -6.95 0.26 0.42
C GLU A 67 -8.09 0.83 1.26
N THR A 68 -8.73 0.00 2.09
CA THR A 68 -9.79 0.43 3.01
C THR A 68 -9.31 1.54 3.96
N ALA A 69 -8.07 1.48 4.44
CA ALA A 69 -7.52 2.51 5.31
C ALA A 69 -7.25 3.84 4.59
N ILE A 70 -6.88 3.78 3.30
CA ILE A 70 -6.73 4.95 2.44
C ILE A 70 -8.10 5.54 2.12
N ASP A 71 -9.09 4.72 1.79
CA ASP A 71 -10.44 5.17 1.43
C ASP A 71 -11.17 5.87 2.58
N LYS A 72 -10.87 5.49 3.83
CA LYS A 72 -11.37 6.17 5.04
C LYS A 72 -10.78 7.57 5.27
N ILE A 73 -9.82 8.02 4.45
CA ILE A 73 -9.23 9.36 4.57
C ILE A 73 -10.09 10.35 3.79
N ASP A 74 -10.77 11.26 4.49
CA ASP A 74 -11.65 12.26 3.85
C ASP A 74 -10.88 13.29 3.00
N ASN A 75 -9.60 13.53 3.32
CA ASN A 75 -8.80 14.53 2.63
C ASN A 75 -8.20 14.00 1.33
N GLN A 76 -8.76 14.43 0.19
CA GLN A 76 -8.29 14.06 -1.15
C GLN A 76 -6.80 14.33 -1.39
N ARG A 77 -6.24 15.40 -0.79
CA ARG A 77 -4.80 15.70 -0.92
C ARG A 77 -3.95 14.67 -0.20
N TYR A 78 -4.41 14.17 0.95
CA TYR A 78 -3.71 13.11 1.68
C TYR A 78 -3.75 11.80 0.92
N GLN A 79 -4.91 11.42 0.37
CA GLN A 79 -5.02 10.25 -0.52
C GLN A 79 -4.06 10.37 -1.71
N THR A 80 -4.03 11.53 -2.37
CA THR A 80 -3.12 11.77 -3.51
C THR A 80 -1.65 11.65 -3.09
N ILE A 81 -1.27 12.19 -1.93
CA ILE A 81 0.11 12.07 -1.42
C ILE A 81 0.46 10.60 -1.11
N LEU A 82 -0.46 9.84 -0.53
CA LEU A 82 -0.23 8.42 -0.21
C LEU A 82 -0.11 7.59 -1.50
N CYS A 83 -1.13 7.64 -2.36
CA CYS A 83 -1.20 6.83 -3.58
C CYS A 83 -0.19 7.31 -4.64
N GLU A 84 -0.27 8.56 -5.07
CA GLU A 84 0.48 9.00 -6.24
C GLU A 84 1.95 9.32 -5.95
N TYR A 85 2.27 9.82 -4.75
CA TYR A 85 3.64 10.20 -4.38
C TYR A 85 4.40 9.12 -3.59
N ILE A 86 3.75 8.48 -2.60
CA ILE A 86 4.44 7.49 -1.77
C ILE A 86 4.45 6.12 -2.42
N VAL A 87 3.29 5.63 -2.87
CA VAL A 87 3.13 4.30 -3.48
C VAL A 87 3.60 4.31 -4.94
N ASN A 88 2.90 5.05 -5.81
CA ASN A 88 3.09 4.98 -7.27
C ASN A 88 4.31 5.77 -7.76
N LYS A 89 4.91 6.61 -6.92
CA LYS A 89 6.07 7.46 -7.26
C LYS A 89 5.88 8.30 -8.54
N LYS A 90 4.63 8.58 -8.91
CA LYS A 90 4.26 9.26 -10.17
C LYS A 90 4.71 10.71 -10.20
N TYR A 91 4.67 11.38 -9.06
CA TYR A 91 5.08 12.78 -8.93
C TYR A 91 6.40 12.93 -8.19
N LYS A 92 7.21 13.90 -8.64
CA LYS A 92 8.30 14.46 -7.86
C LYS A 92 7.74 15.41 -6.81
N ARG A 93 8.53 15.62 -5.76
CA ARG A 93 8.17 16.53 -4.65
C ARG A 93 7.91 17.95 -5.13
N GLN A 94 8.71 18.45 -6.09
CA GLN A 94 8.58 19.80 -6.62
C GLN A 94 7.26 19.96 -7.41
N GLU A 95 6.94 18.98 -8.25
CA GLU A 95 5.71 18.98 -9.05
C GLU A 95 4.44 19.08 -8.18
N LEU A 96 4.40 18.38 -7.04
CA LEU A 96 3.27 18.51 -6.11
C LEU A 96 3.27 19.84 -5.33
N CYS A 97 4.43 20.41 -5.04
CA CYS A 97 4.50 21.74 -4.45
C CYS A 97 3.93 22.79 -5.41
N ASP A 98 4.27 22.68 -6.69
CA ASP A 98 3.81 23.58 -7.74
C ASP A 98 2.31 23.37 -8.01
N LEU A 99 1.86 22.12 -8.11
CA LEU A 99 0.44 21.75 -8.30
C LEU A 99 -0.45 22.31 -7.19
N TYR A 100 -0.02 22.19 -5.93
CA TYR A 100 -0.79 22.69 -4.79
C TYR A 100 -0.48 24.14 -4.44
N LYS A 101 0.45 24.80 -5.14
CA LYS A 101 0.94 26.15 -4.85
C LYS A 101 1.36 26.32 -3.40
N ILE A 102 2.13 25.36 -2.88
CA ILE A 102 2.60 25.34 -1.49
C ILE A 102 4.11 25.30 -1.40
N SER A 103 4.65 25.80 -0.29
CA SER A 103 6.08 25.67 0.00
C SER A 103 6.46 24.23 0.33
N LEU A 104 7.75 23.93 0.15
CA LEU A 104 8.33 22.63 0.49
C LEU A 104 8.10 22.22 1.95
N ARG A 105 8.16 23.19 2.87
CA ARG A 105 7.89 22.98 4.29
C ARG A 105 6.45 22.54 4.50
N ASN A 106 5.49 23.23 3.88
CA ASN A 106 4.07 22.90 4.01
C ASN A 106 3.75 21.54 3.36
N PHE A 107 4.36 21.21 2.21
CA PHE A 107 4.24 19.88 1.62
C PHE A 107 4.72 18.78 2.57
N ASN A 108 5.87 18.96 3.21
CA ASN A 108 6.36 17.98 4.18
C ASN A 108 5.43 17.80 5.37
N ARG A 109 4.78 18.88 5.83
CA ARG A 109 3.77 18.84 6.88
C ARG A 109 2.54 18.03 6.44
N LEU A 110 1.95 18.36 5.28
CA LEU A 110 0.80 17.63 4.71
C LEU A 110 1.12 16.14 4.52
N LYS A 111 2.31 15.82 4.02
CA LYS A 111 2.76 14.44 3.86
C LYS A 111 2.84 13.70 5.20
N ASN A 112 3.35 14.35 6.25
CA ASN A 112 3.40 13.74 7.58
C ASN A 112 1.99 13.55 8.16
N GLN A 113 1.08 14.51 7.97
CA GLN A 113 -0.31 14.41 8.39
C GLN A 113 -1.04 13.27 7.66
N ALA A 114 -0.84 13.13 6.35
CA ALA A 114 -1.39 12.03 5.55
C ALA A 114 -0.95 10.65 6.07
N LEU A 115 0.33 10.49 6.41
CA LEU A 115 0.85 9.23 6.97
C LEU A 115 0.23 8.89 8.32
N VAL A 116 -0.16 9.90 9.09
CA VAL A 116 -0.72 9.74 10.44
C VAL A 116 -2.18 9.37 10.37
N GLU A 117 -2.95 10.01 9.49
CA GLU A 117 -4.34 9.59 9.24
C GLU A 117 -4.40 8.17 8.72
N PHE A 118 -3.54 7.82 7.76
CA PHE A 118 -3.44 6.44 7.30
C PHE A 118 -3.19 5.47 8.46
N ALA A 119 -2.24 5.77 9.35
CA ALA A 119 -1.92 4.91 10.48
C ALA A 119 -3.08 4.78 11.49
N LYS A 120 -3.87 5.84 11.69
CA LYS A 120 -5.11 5.78 12.49
C LYS A 120 -6.14 4.86 11.85
N ASN A 121 -6.33 4.94 10.54
CA ASN A 121 -7.34 4.18 9.81
C ASN A 121 -6.96 2.71 9.57
N TYR A 122 -5.66 2.41 9.53
CA TYR A 122 -5.13 1.05 9.33
C TYR A 122 -5.00 0.25 10.64
N ASP A 123 -5.47 0.81 11.77
CA ASP A 123 -5.38 0.22 13.12
C ASP A 123 -3.93 -0.14 13.51
N ILE A 124 -2.97 0.72 13.17
CA ILE A 124 -1.62 0.58 13.67
C ILE A 124 -1.60 1.08 15.13
N ASN A 125 -1.74 0.16 16.08
CA ASN A 125 -1.50 0.36 17.52
C ASN A 125 -0.02 0.72 17.85
N LEU A 126 0.74 1.35 16.93
CA LEU A 126 2.12 1.81 17.14
C LEU A 126 2.23 3.32 17.42
N LEU A 127 1.21 4.13 17.15
CA LEU A 127 1.30 5.56 17.45
C LEU A 127 1.00 5.78 18.93
N SER A 128 2.04 5.96 19.75
CA SER A 128 1.89 6.42 21.13
C SER A 128 1.07 7.71 21.17
N ASP A 129 0.30 7.93 22.24
CA ASP A 129 -0.60 9.09 22.34
C ASP A 129 0.15 10.44 22.26
N GLU A 130 1.42 10.48 22.64
CA GLU A 130 2.33 11.63 22.44
C GLU A 130 2.53 11.98 20.96
N THR A 131 2.53 10.96 20.09
CA THR A 131 2.72 11.14 18.65
C THR A 131 1.48 11.79 18.04
N LYS A 132 0.28 11.36 18.44
CA LYS A 132 -1.00 11.93 17.97
C LYS A 132 -1.12 13.43 18.30
N ASN A 133 -0.67 13.85 19.49
CA ASN A 133 -0.75 15.24 19.95
C ASN A 133 0.29 16.16 19.27
N SER A 134 1.52 15.70 19.04
CA SER A 134 2.55 16.51 18.37
C SER A 134 2.27 16.79 16.89
N LEU A 135 1.42 15.99 16.25
CA LEU A 135 1.04 16.10 14.84
C LEU A 135 -0.19 16.99 14.60
N ALA A 136 -1.01 17.24 15.62
CA ALA A 136 -2.15 18.16 15.56
C ALA A 136 -1.72 19.64 15.71
N HIS A 137 -0.50 19.89 16.20
CA HIS A 137 -0.04 21.23 16.61
C HIS A 137 1.24 21.71 15.90
N ASN A 138 1.71 21.02 14.86
CA ASN A 138 2.85 21.44 14.03
C ASN A 138 2.47 21.52 12.54
#